data_AF-A0A2M9ZTI4-F1
#
_entry.id   AF-A0A2M9ZTI4-F1
#
_cell.length_a   1.000
_cell.length_b   1.000
_cell.length_c   1.000
_cell.angle_alpha   90.00
_cell.angle_beta   90.00
_cell.angle_gamma   90.00
#
_symmetry.space_group_name_H-M   'P 1'
#
loop_
_entity.id
_entity.type
_entity.pdbx_description
1 polymer ?
#
loop_
_entity_poly.entity_id
_entity_poly.type
_entity_poly.pdbx_seq_one_letter_code
_entity_poly.pdbx_strand_id
1 'polypeptide(L)'
;MELKRIYILLLCVVFSGCYSRTIFYFQNFRMRPLPPQVEQSLYKQNEKGCGEKIQTILQRIPEKNPSATHIRDLEIFQYDRGIFEACYRLYYGLEISQ
;
A
#
# COMPACT_ATOMS: atom_id res chain seq x y z
N MET A 1 -29.33 -12.12 34.15
CA MET A 1 -28.74 -12.74 32.93
C MET A 1 -28.51 -11.73 31.81
N GLU A 2 -29.32 -10.68 31.72
CA GLU A 2 -29.21 -9.62 30.69
C GLU A 2 -27.83 -8.93 30.63
N LEU A 3 -27.23 -8.62 31.79
CA LEU A 3 -25.94 -7.92 31.82
C LEU A 3 -24.81 -8.73 31.17
N LYS A 4 -24.79 -10.06 31.36
CA LYS A 4 -23.81 -10.96 30.73
C LYS A 4 -23.94 -10.99 29.21
N ARG A 5 -25.18 -10.93 28.69
CA ARG A 5 -25.43 -10.86 27.24
C ARG A 5 -24.91 -9.56 26.63
N ILE A 6 -25.08 -8.43 27.32
CA ILE A 6 -24.57 -7.12 26.86
C ILE A 6 -23.03 -7.13 26.78
N TYR A 7 -22.34 -7.69 27.77
CA TYR A 7 -20.89 -7.82 27.74
C TYR A 7 -20.38 -8.73 26.61
N ILE A 8 -21.07 -9.85 26.35
CA ILE A 8 -20.73 -10.75 25.24
C ILE A 8 -20.92 -10.04 23.89
N LEU A 9 -21.99 -9.26 23.74
CA LEU A 9 -22.29 -8.54 22.51
C LEU A 9 -21.27 -7.41 22.26
N LEU A 10 -20.87 -6.69 23.31
CA LEU A 10 -19.77 -5.72 23.26
C LEU A 10 -18.44 -6.39 22.89
N LEU A 11 -18.15 -7.56 23.46
CA LEU A 11 -16.94 -8.31 23.14
C LEU A 11 -16.91 -8.71 21.65
N CYS A 12 -18.03 -9.20 21.11
CA CYS A 12 -18.15 -9.54 19.69
C CYS A 12 -17.92 -8.34 18.76
N VAL A 13 -18.41 -7.14 19.12
CA VAL A 13 -18.18 -5.92 18.34
C VAL A 13 -16.69 -5.54 18.34
N VAL A 14 -16.01 -5.60 19.48
CA VAL A 14 -14.57 -5.31 19.57
C VAL A 14 -13.74 -6.32 18.77
N PHE A 15 -14.08 -7.61 18.82
CA PHE A 15 -13.35 -8.65 18.07
C PHE A 15 -13.65 -8.65 16.57
N SER A 16 -14.81 -8.12 16.14
CA SER A 16 -15.14 -7.98 14.71
C SER A 16 -14.36 -6.88 13.98
N GLY A 17 -13.63 -6.02 14.70
CA GLY A 17 -12.87 -4.90 14.12
C GLY A 17 -11.49 -5.26 13.56
N CYS A 18 -10.97 -6.47 13.80
CA CYS A 18 -9.64 -6.90 13.36
C CYS A 18 -9.69 -7.76 12.10
N TYR A 19 -10.35 -7.29 11.05
CA TYR A 19 -10.19 -7.88 9.72
C TYR A 19 -9.07 -7.14 8.99
N SER A 20 -7.83 -7.59 9.16
CA SER A 20 -6.74 -7.26 8.24
C SER A 20 -7.13 -7.74 6.84
N ARG A 21 -7.74 -6.87 6.03
CA ARG A 21 -8.00 -7.14 4.63
C ARG A 21 -6.70 -6.98 3.85
N THR A 22 -5.95 -8.07 3.74
CA THR A 22 -4.82 -8.14 2.83
C THR A 22 -5.35 -8.22 1.39
N ILE A 23 -5.56 -7.07 0.75
CA ILE A 23 -5.91 -7.02 -0.68
C ILE A 23 -4.61 -7.16 -1.46
N PHE A 24 -4.32 -8.36 -1.94
CA PHE A 24 -3.29 -8.58 -2.94
C PHE A 24 -3.90 -8.32 -4.32
N TYR A 25 -3.45 -7.26 -4.99
CA TYR A 25 -3.70 -7.07 -6.41
C TYR A 25 -2.43 -7.38 -7.19
N PHE A 26 -2.16 -8.67 -7.41
CA PHE A 26 -1.17 -9.08 -8.39
C PHE A 26 -1.87 -9.24 -9.73
N GLN A 27 -1.81 -8.21 -10.57
CA GLN A 27 -1.95 -8.43 -12.02
C GLN A 27 -0.61 -8.99 -12.54
N ASN A 28 -0.29 -10.23 -12.15
CA ASN A 28 0.86 -10.99 -12.63
C ASN A 28 0.63 -11.50 -14.07
N PHE A 29 0.21 -10.62 -14.99
CA PHE A 29 0.25 -10.91 -16.41
C PHE A 29 1.64 -10.60 -16.94
N ARG A 30 2.61 -11.48 -16.62
CA ARG A 30 3.96 -11.54 -17.20
C ARG A 30 4.74 -10.22 -17.16
N MET A 31 5.30 -9.85 -16.01
CA MET A 31 6.46 -8.94 -16.02
C MET A 31 7.58 -9.65 -16.76
N ARG A 32 7.93 -9.14 -17.96
CA ARG A 32 9.14 -9.56 -18.64
C ARG A 32 10.32 -9.23 -17.70
N PRO A 33 11.34 -10.11 -17.60
CA PRO A 33 12.51 -9.79 -16.80
C PRO A 33 13.05 -8.42 -17.23
N LEU A 34 13.32 -7.56 -16.25
CA LEU A 34 13.85 -6.24 -16.51
C LEU A 34 15.17 -6.38 -17.28
N PRO A 35 15.39 -5.62 -18.36
CA PRO A 35 16.69 -5.58 -19.02
C PRO A 35 17.77 -5.17 -18.01
N PRO A 36 18.99 -5.76 -18.03
CA PRO A 36 20.04 -5.44 -17.07
C PRO A 36 20.41 -3.95 -16.99
N GLN A 37 20.26 -3.24 -18.11
CA GLN A 37 20.48 -1.80 -18.21
C GLN A 37 19.46 -1.00 -17.38
N VAL A 38 18.21 -1.45 -17.37
CA VAL A 38 17.13 -0.82 -16.60
C VAL A 38 17.28 -1.14 -15.11
N GLU A 39 17.68 -2.37 -14.77
CA GLU A 39 17.94 -2.77 -13.38
C GLU A 39 19.05 -1.95 -12.72
N GLN A 40 20.13 -1.64 -13.46
CA GLN A 40 21.21 -0.77 -12.99
C GLN A 40 20.76 0.67 -12.72
N SER A 41 19.73 1.14 -13.44
CA SER A 41 19.14 2.47 -13.27
C SER A 41 17.99 2.53 -12.26
N LEU A 42 17.60 1.39 -11.68
CA LEU A 42 16.40 1.27 -10.87
C LEU A 42 16.63 1.72 -9.43
N TYR A 43 15.98 2.80 -9.02
CA TYR A 43 16.06 3.30 -7.64
C TYR A 43 14.83 2.88 -6.83
N LYS A 44 15.01 1.99 -5.85
CA LYS A 44 13.91 1.50 -5.00
C LYS A 44 13.54 2.53 -3.93
N GLN A 45 12.26 2.84 -3.83
CA GLN A 45 11.65 3.79 -2.92
C GLN A 45 10.61 3.12 -2.02
N ASN A 46 10.38 3.74 -0.87
CA ASN A 46 9.38 3.30 0.11
C ASN A 46 8.64 4.53 0.64
N GLU A 47 7.32 4.55 0.47
CA GLU A 47 6.45 5.61 0.94
C GLU A 47 5.39 5.08 1.89
N LYS A 48 4.96 5.95 2.82
CA LYS A 48 3.90 5.63 3.78
C LYS A 48 2.99 6.83 3.94
N GLY A 49 1.69 6.61 3.85
CA GLY A 49 0.66 7.63 4.10
C GLY A 49 -0.50 7.03 4.87
N CYS A 50 -0.92 7.65 5.95
CA CYS A 50 -2.06 7.25 6.77
C CYS A 50 -3.13 8.34 6.73
N GLY A 51 -4.41 7.96 6.61
CA GLY A 51 -5.51 8.92 6.52
C GLY A 51 -5.59 9.66 5.19
N GLU A 52 -4.78 9.28 4.20
CA GLU A 52 -4.75 9.86 2.86
C GLU A 52 -5.30 8.85 1.85
N LYS A 53 -5.95 9.35 0.79
CA LYS A 53 -6.36 8.50 -0.33
C LYS A 53 -5.12 8.02 -1.09
N ILE A 54 -5.10 6.75 -1.48
CA ILE A 54 -3.98 6.17 -2.27
C ILE A 54 -3.64 6.99 -3.52
N GLN A 55 -4.65 7.60 -4.17
CA GLN A 55 -4.48 8.47 -5.34
C GLN A 55 -3.59 9.69 -5.04
N THR A 56 -3.74 10.29 -3.85
CA THR A 56 -2.94 11.44 -3.41
C THR A 56 -1.48 11.04 -3.15
N ILE A 57 -1.26 9.82 -2.68
CA ILE A 57 0.10 9.28 -2.49
C ILE A 57 0.74 9.03 -3.86
N LEU A 58 0.01 8.40 -4.80
CA LEU A 58 0.52 8.12 -6.14
C LEU A 58 0.84 9.40 -6.94
N GLN A 59 0.09 10.48 -6.74
CA GLN A 59 0.36 11.78 -7.38
C GLN A 59 1.65 12.43 -6.88
N ARG A 60 2.05 12.19 -5.63
CA ARG A 60 3.29 12.75 -5.06
C ARG A 60 4.56 12.09 -5.59
N ILE A 61 4.49 10.85 -6.06
CA ILE A 61 5.65 10.11 -6.57
C ILE A 61 6.35 10.86 -7.73
N PRO A 62 5.65 11.27 -8.81
CA PRO A 62 6.26 12.04 -9.89
C PRO A 62 6.67 13.46 -9.45
N GLU A 63 5.93 14.10 -8.53
CA GLU A 63 6.29 15.44 -8.02
C GLU A 63 7.63 15.42 -7.25
N LYS A 64 7.85 14.38 -6.44
CA LYS A 64 9.07 14.20 -5.66
C LYS A 64 10.28 13.79 -6.53
N ASN A 65 10.02 13.14 -7.66
CA ASN A 65 11.06 12.60 -8.53
C ASN A 65 10.83 13.04 -9.99
N PRO A 66 11.01 14.34 -10.29
CA PRO A 66 10.74 14.88 -11.63
C PRO A 66 11.68 14.32 -12.71
N SER A 67 12.80 13.72 -12.32
CA SER A 67 13.75 13.07 -13.23
C SER A 67 13.40 11.60 -13.53
N ALA A 68 12.41 11.02 -12.88
CA ALA A 68 12.00 9.65 -13.15
C ALA A 68 11.18 9.59 -14.44
N THR A 69 11.56 8.69 -15.35
CA THR A 69 10.81 8.48 -16.59
C THR A 69 9.66 7.50 -16.40
N HIS A 70 9.87 6.46 -15.58
CA HIS A 70 8.87 5.43 -15.32
C HIS A 70 8.91 4.96 -13.87
N ILE A 71 7.74 4.59 -13.35
CA ILE A 71 7.60 3.87 -12.08
C ILE A 71 7.49 2.37 -12.43
N ARG A 72 8.32 1.54 -11.81
CA ARG A 72 8.37 0.08 -11.94
C ARG A 72 8.15 -0.59 -10.59
N ASP A 73 7.82 -1.88 -10.60
CA ASP A 73 7.75 -2.72 -9.39
C ASP A 73 6.92 -2.11 -8.25
N LEU A 74 5.81 -1.44 -8.59
CA LEU A 74 4.95 -0.79 -7.61
C LEU A 74 4.14 -1.83 -6.83
N GLU A 75 4.49 -1.99 -5.56
CA GLU A 75 3.78 -2.77 -4.56
C GLU A 75 3.06 -1.84 -3.59
N ILE A 76 1.76 -2.06 -3.38
CA ILE A 76 0.95 -1.24 -2.47
C ILE A 76 0.40 -2.14 -1.38
N PHE A 77 0.72 -1.81 -0.14
CA PHE A 77 0.25 -2.48 1.06
C PHE A 77 -0.73 -1.57 1.79
N GLN A 78 -1.99 -1.98 1.88
CA GLN A 78 -2.96 -1.33 2.75
C GLN A 78 -3.04 -2.07 4.08
N TYR A 79 -3.05 -1.33 5.18
CA TYR A 79 -3.36 -1.86 6.51
C TYR A 79 -4.16 -0.83 7.29
N ASP A 80 -5.14 -1.31 8.05
CA ASP A 80 -6.03 -0.44 8.82
C ASP A 80 -5.44 -0.21 10.22
N ARG A 81 -5.41 1.05 10.67
CA ARG A 81 -4.94 1.48 12.00
C ARG A 81 -6.10 1.84 12.95
N GLY A 82 -7.28 1.29 12.69
CA GLY A 82 -8.51 1.54 13.45
C GLY A 82 -9.74 1.39 12.55
N ILE A 83 -10.91 1.76 13.06
CA ILE A 83 -12.20 1.59 12.35
C ILE A 83 -12.32 2.54 11.14
N PHE A 84 -11.59 3.67 11.13
CA PHE A 84 -11.71 4.71 10.10
C PHE A 84 -10.37 5.17 9.50
N GLU A 85 -9.25 4.57 9.88
CA GLU A 85 -7.92 4.99 9.41
C GLU A 85 -7.29 3.90 8.55
N ALA A 86 -7.33 4.09 7.23
CA ALA A 86 -6.53 3.31 6.30
C ALA A 86 -5.12 3.90 6.21
N CYS A 87 -4.10 3.04 6.34
CA CYS A 87 -2.73 3.37 6.04
C CYS A 87 -2.28 2.60 4.79
N TYR A 88 -1.46 3.27 3.99
CA TYR A 88 -0.82 2.71 2.81
C TYR A 88 0.69 2.74 3.00
N ARG A 89 1.35 1.68 2.54
CA ARG A 89 2.79 1.62 2.35
C ARG A 89 3.06 1.18 0.93
N LEU A 90 3.85 1.95 0.20
CA LEU A 90 4.15 1.70 -1.21
C LEU A 90 5.64 1.41 -1.33
N TYR A 91 5.99 0.39 -2.10
CA TYR A 91 7.35 0.17 -2.57
C TYR A 91 7.35 0.26 -4.08
N TYR A 92 8.33 0.93 -4.66
CA TYR A 92 8.40 1.07 -6.11
C TYR A 92 9.83 1.33 -6.56
N GLY A 93 10.17 0.88 -7.76
CA GLY A 93 11.38 1.27 -8.47
C GLY A 93 11.13 2.51 -9.32
N LEU A 94 12.09 3.43 -9.38
CA LEU A 94 12.12 4.53 -10.33
C LEU A 94 13.16 4.25 -11.39
N GLU A 95 12.76 4.34 -12.65
CA GLU A 95 13.65 4.26 -13.80
C GLU A 95 14.06 5.68 -14.21
N ILE A 96 15.36 5.96 -14.17
CA ILE A 96 15.94 7.25 -14.58
C ILE A 96 16.75 6.99 -15.85
N SER A 97 16.25 7.45 -17.00
CA SER A 97 17.03 7.42 -18.24
C SER A 97 18.08 8.54 -18.16
N GLN A 98 19.35 8.18 -18.29
CA GLN A 98 20.45 9.13 -18.48
C GLN A 98 20.40 9.74 -19.88
#